data_AF-A0A9R1WEY7-F1
#
_entry.id   AF-A0A9R1WEY7-F1
#
_cell.length_a   1.000
_cell.length_b   1.000
_cell.length_c   1.000
_cell.angle_alpha   90.00
_cell.angle_beta   90.00
_cell.angle_gamma   90.00
#
_symmetry.space_group_name_H-M   'P 1'
#
loop_
_entity.id
_entity.type
_entity.pdbx_description
1 polymer ?
#
loop_
_entity_poly.entity_id
_entity_poly.type
_entity_poly.pdbx_seq_one_letter_code
_entity_poly.pdbx_strand_id
1 'polypeptide(L)'
;MFIVQSLIPHAKPCSYVSTEMFANGLPANFGLTVKIATTLKTIIKATKKLETQLREKGLESTAVGDKGKLDGSSRSNKKSIFSKSGSKKFSGEGEAKWCEKYELIANATYIGTPGKGILAADESTGTIGKRLSSINVENNESNRRALRELLFCTPGALQYLSGVILFEETLYQKTAAGKPFVDVMKEANVLPGIKVDKGTVELAGTDGETTTQGLDGLAQRCAQYYAAGARFAKWRAVLKIGPNEPSQLAINENANGLARYAIICQENGLVPIVEPEILVDGSHDINKCADVTERVLAACYKALNDHHVLLEGTLLKPNMVTPGSDAKKVAPEVVAEYTVRALQRTMPPAVPAVVFLSGGQSEEQATVHLNAMNQFKGKKPWTLTFSFGRALQQSTLKAWGGKEENVKKAQEAFLARCKGNSEATLGKYQGSAAFEGASESLHVKDYKY
;
A
#
# COMPACT_ATOMS: atom_id res chain seq x y z
N MET A 1 43.41 -6.11 -53.64
CA MET A 1 44.41 -5.03 -53.59
C MET A 1 44.07 -4.19 -52.35
N PHE A 2 44.84 -4.16 -51.26
CA PHE A 2 46.24 -3.69 -51.09
C PHE A 2 46.41 -2.23 -51.56
N ILE A 3 47.05 -1.26 -50.85
CA ILE A 3 47.95 -1.21 -49.67
C ILE A 3 47.47 -0.05 -48.73
N VAL A 4 47.51 0.00 -47.39
CA VAL A 4 48.11 -0.77 -46.27
C VAL A 4 49.50 -0.29 -45.73
N GLN A 5 49.57 0.90 -45.11
CA GLN A 5 50.65 1.35 -44.18
C GLN A 5 50.08 2.45 -43.25
N SER A 6 49.97 2.37 -41.91
CA SER A 6 50.67 1.67 -40.81
C SER A 6 52.01 2.28 -40.38
N LEU A 7 52.05 2.83 -39.15
CA LEU A 7 53.02 2.43 -38.12
C LEU A 7 52.57 2.91 -36.72
N ILE A 8 52.49 1.95 -35.79
CA ILE A 8 52.26 2.09 -34.34
C ILE A 8 53.62 1.77 -33.65
N PRO A 9 53.92 2.17 -32.39
CA PRO A 9 53.53 1.34 -31.23
C PRO A 9 53.36 2.16 -29.91
N HIS A 10 52.74 1.77 -28.78
CA HIS A 10 52.45 0.48 -28.15
C HIS A 10 51.22 0.62 -27.22
N ALA A 11 50.31 -0.35 -27.23
CA ALA A 11 49.46 -0.68 -26.07
C ALA A 11 49.08 -2.16 -26.13
N LYS A 12 49.43 -2.94 -25.10
CA LYS A 12 49.09 -4.38 -25.04
C LYS A 12 47.61 -4.54 -24.60
N PRO A 13 46.84 -5.46 -25.19
CA PRO A 13 45.56 -5.85 -24.62
C PRO A 13 45.81 -6.72 -23.38
N CYS A 14 45.30 -6.31 -22.21
CA CYS A 14 45.37 -7.11 -20.99
C CYS A 14 44.00 -7.16 -20.31
N SER A 15 43.44 -8.38 -20.27
CA SER A 15 42.52 -8.94 -19.26
C SER A 15 41.53 -8.01 -18.53
N TYR A 16 40.24 -8.32 -18.71
CA TYR A 16 39.16 -8.28 -17.70
C TYR A 16 39.47 -7.65 -16.32
N VAL A 17 38.85 -6.51 -16.02
CA VAL A 17 38.29 -6.24 -14.68
C VAL A 17 36.97 -5.48 -14.83
N SER A 18 35.87 -6.08 -14.37
CA SER A 18 34.61 -5.39 -14.13
C SER A 18 34.65 -4.73 -12.75
N THR A 19 34.67 -3.40 -12.68
CA THR A 19 34.52 -2.67 -11.41
C THR A 19 33.04 -2.46 -11.06
N GLU A 20 32.31 -3.56 -10.88
CA GLU A 20 31.16 -3.57 -9.98
C GLU A 20 31.69 -3.79 -8.56
N MET A 21 31.89 -2.70 -7.82
CA MET A 21 32.17 -2.77 -6.38
C MET A 21 31.46 -1.63 -5.65
N PHE A 22 30.18 -1.84 -5.32
CA PHE A 22 29.58 -1.43 -4.04
C PHE A 22 28.21 -2.11 -3.86
N ALA A 23 28.26 -3.40 -3.53
CA ALA A 23 27.13 -4.12 -2.96
C ALA A 23 27.59 -4.82 -1.67
N ASN A 24 27.03 -4.41 -0.54
CA ASN A 24 26.94 -5.17 0.71
C ASN A 24 28.23 -5.86 1.25
N GLY A 25 29.24 -5.05 1.59
CA GLY A 25 29.98 -5.21 2.87
C GLY A 25 30.69 -6.54 3.20
N LEU A 26 30.95 -7.44 2.26
CA LEU A 26 31.70 -8.69 2.48
C LEU A 26 32.80 -8.91 1.43
N PRO A 27 34.01 -9.35 1.80
CA PRO A 27 35.08 -9.64 0.83
C PRO A 27 34.73 -10.80 -0.11
N ALA A 28 35.17 -10.70 -1.36
CA ALA A 28 34.83 -11.60 -2.48
C ALA A 28 35.27 -13.09 -2.34
N ASN A 29 35.83 -13.50 -1.19
CA ASN A 29 36.33 -14.86 -0.95
C ASN A 29 35.28 -15.85 -0.43
N PHE A 30 34.00 -15.45 -0.32
CA PHE A 30 32.88 -16.32 0.09
C PHE A 30 31.89 -16.58 -1.04
N GLY A 31 32.40 -16.96 -2.21
CA GLY A 31 31.59 -17.46 -3.34
C GLY A 31 31.03 -18.86 -3.09
N LEU A 32 30.03 -19.01 -2.22
CA LEU A 32 29.22 -20.22 -2.18
C LEU A 32 27.97 -20.02 -3.04
N THR A 33 27.85 -20.78 -4.13
CA THR A 33 26.76 -20.66 -5.10
C THR A 33 25.40 -20.94 -4.48
N VAL A 34 24.68 -19.90 -4.05
CA VAL A 34 23.27 -19.99 -3.67
C VAL A 34 22.45 -20.15 -4.94
N LYS A 35 22.36 -21.39 -5.46
CA LYS A 35 21.28 -21.77 -6.38
C LYS A 35 19.95 -21.49 -5.67
N ILE A 36 19.08 -20.76 -6.36
CA ILE A 36 17.80 -20.25 -5.85
C ILE A 36 17.04 -21.34 -5.10
N ALA A 37 16.98 -21.21 -3.77
CA ALA A 37 16.35 -22.17 -2.89
C ALA A 37 14.91 -21.74 -2.60
N THR A 38 13.93 -22.41 -3.20
CA THR A 38 12.50 -22.04 -3.21
C THR A 38 11.75 -22.26 -1.90
N THR A 39 12.43 -22.55 -0.78
CA THR A 39 11.79 -22.82 0.52
C THR A 39 12.57 -22.27 1.70
N LEU A 40 11.85 -21.63 2.64
CA LEU A 40 12.37 -20.99 3.85
C LEU A 40 13.27 -21.91 4.70
N LYS A 41 12.92 -23.20 4.81
CA LYS A 41 13.71 -24.23 5.53
C LYS A 41 15.12 -24.39 4.95
N THR A 42 15.28 -24.21 3.65
CA THR A 42 16.57 -24.35 2.95
C THR A 42 17.46 -23.14 3.19
N ILE A 43 16.87 -21.94 3.23
CA ILE A 43 17.56 -20.69 3.60
C ILE A 43 18.10 -20.79 5.03
N ILE A 44 17.25 -21.15 6.01
CA ILE A 44 17.67 -21.31 7.42
C ILE A 44 18.82 -22.32 7.57
N LYS A 45 18.81 -23.41 6.80
CA LYS A 45 19.89 -24.41 6.81
C LYS A 45 21.19 -23.88 6.20
N ALA A 46 21.11 -23.02 5.18
CA ALA A 46 22.28 -22.36 4.60
C ALA A 46 22.90 -21.34 5.58
N THR A 47 22.08 -20.52 6.24
CA THR A 47 22.57 -19.53 7.22
C THR A 47 23.31 -20.20 8.38
N LYS A 48 22.73 -21.25 8.99
CA LYS A 48 23.38 -22.00 10.08
C LYS A 48 24.71 -22.66 9.65
N LYS A 49 24.80 -23.10 8.39
CA LYS A 49 26.05 -23.67 7.85
C LYS A 49 27.13 -22.58 7.71
N LEU A 50 26.75 -21.36 7.30
CA LEU A 50 27.67 -20.23 7.21
C LEU A 50 28.17 -19.78 8.60
N GLU A 51 27.29 -19.70 9.60
CA GLU A 51 27.68 -19.42 11.00
C GLU A 51 28.70 -20.44 11.53
N THR A 52 28.48 -21.73 11.26
CA THR A 52 29.42 -22.80 11.64
C THR A 52 30.79 -22.59 10.98
N GLN A 53 30.82 -22.26 9.68
CA GLN A 53 32.06 -22.03 8.93
C GLN A 53 32.82 -20.76 9.36
N LEU A 54 32.13 -19.75 9.89
CA LEU A 54 32.76 -18.55 10.46
C LEU A 54 33.40 -18.86 11.83
N ARG A 55 32.73 -19.68 12.65
CA ARG A 55 33.26 -20.17 13.93
C ARG A 55 34.46 -21.09 13.77
N GLU A 56 34.40 -22.03 12.84
CA GLU A 56 35.53 -22.93 12.51
C GLU A 56 36.78 -22.16 12.03
N LYS A 57 36.61 -20.93 11.53
CA LYS A 57 37.70 -20.04 11.12
C LYS A 57 38.10 -18.99 12.17
N GLY A 58 37.53 -19.04 13.37
CA GLY A 58 37.89 -18.15 14.48
C GLY A 58 37.52 -16.68 14.28
N LEU A 59 36.60 -16.37 13.38
CA LEU A 59 36.21 -14.99 13.02
C LEU A 59 34.95 -14.55 13.78
N GLU A 60 35.02 -14.52 15.11
CA GLU A 60 34.09 -13.74 15.96
C GLU A 60 34.75 -12.41 16.38
N SER A 61 33.94 -11.41 16.74
CA SER A 61 34.29 -9.98 16.65
C SER A 61 35.34 -9.46 17.64
N THR A 62 36.33 -8.70 17.13
CA THR A 62 37.20 -7.84 17.93
C THR A 62 36.54 -6.46 18.14
N ALA A 63 36.35 -6.07 19.41
CA ALA A 63 35.87 -4.74 19.77
C ALA A 63 37.01 -3.82 20.24
N VAL A 64 37.02 -2.59 19.68
CA VAL A 64 37.71 -1.37 20.15
C VAL A 64 39.24 -1.30 20.03
N GLY A 65 39.69 -0.31 19.25
CA GLY A 65 40.68 0.66 19.77
C GLY A 65 41.87 0.98 18.87
N ASP A 66 41.88 2.17 18.26
CA ASP A 66 42.92 3.15 18.64
C ASP A 66 42.49 4.60 18.33
N LYS A 67 42.77 5.53 19.25
CA LYS A 67 42.64 6.98 19.04
C LYS A 67 44.04 7.57 18.88
N GLY A 68 44.22 8.47 17.92
CA GLY A 68 45.51 9.09 17.64
C GLY A 68 46.15 9.77 18.85
N LYS A 69 47.48 9.63 18.96
CA LYS A 69 48.30 10.31 19.98
C LYS A 69 48.25 11.83 19.83
N LEU A 70 48.11 12.52 20.96
CA LEU A 70 48.61 13.88 21.17
C LEU A 70 49.23 13.94 22.58
N ASP A 71 50.49 14.36 22.67
CA ASP A 71 51.22 14.50 23.93
C ASP A 71 50.80 15.77 24.69
N GLY A 72 50.80 15.74 26.03
CA GLY A 72 50.55 16.97 26.82
C GLY A 72 50.29 16.84 28.32
N SER A 73 51.37 16.74 29.11
CA SER A 73 51.54 17.31 30.47
C SER A 73 50.64 16.91 31.69
N SER A 74 51.32 16.34 32.69
CA SER A 74 51.26 16.63 34.16
C SER A 74 50.05 16.28 35.06
N ARG A 75 50.33 15.39 36.04
CA ARG A 75 49.94 15.38 37.50
C ARG A 75 48.41 15.38 37.86
N SER A 76 47.89 14.68 38.88
CA SER A 76 48.46 13.92 40.02
C SER A 76 47.44 13.00 40.75
N ASN A 77 47.96 11.98 41.46
CA ASN A 77 47.49 11.36 42.72
C ASN A 77 46.17 10.54 42.86
N LYS A 78 46.39 9.24 43.20
CA LYS A 78 45.79 8.41 44.28
C LYS A 78 44.32 7.93 44.25
N LYS A 79 44.21 6.59 44.12
CA LYS A 79 43.41 5.61 44.90
C LYS A 79 41.87 5.74 44.98
N SER A 80 41.19 4.79 44.34
CA SER A 80 40.01 4.06 44.85
C SER A 80 39.95 2.69 44.13
N ILE A 81 40.34 1.59 44.80
CA ILE A 81 39.47 0.59 45.46
C ILE A 81 38.46 -0.06 44.49
N PHE A 82 38.64 -1.36 44.26
CA PHE A 82 37.71 -2.23 43.54
C PHE A 82 36.43 -2.50 44.37
N SER A 83 35.26 -2.40 43.73
CA SER A 83 34.07 -3.14 44.15
C SER A 83 33.34 -3.68 42.92
N LYS A 84 33.09 -4.99 42.88
CA LYS A 84 32.37 -5.66 41.77
C LYS A 84 30.93 -5.15 41.69
N SER A 85 30.47 -4.76 40.51
CA SER A 85 29.04 -4.60 40.19
C SER A 85 28.65 -5.49 39.01
N GLY A 86 27.53 -6.20 39.16
CA GLY A 86 27.17 -7.36 38.33
C GLY A 86 27.08 -7.14 36.82
N SER A 87 27.30 -8.24 36.10
CA SER A 87 27.03 -8.41 34.68
C SER A 87 25.56 -8.15 34.35
N LYS A 88 25.23 -6.95 33.84
CA LYS A 88 23.97 -6.75 33.12
C LYS A 88 24.07 -7.44 31.75
N LYS A 89 23.21 -8.44 31.52
CA LYS A 89 22.93 -8.93 30.17
C LYS A 89 22.36 -7.77 29.34
N PHE A 90 22.87 -7.56 28.14
CA PHE A 90 22.15 -6.79 27.12
C PHE A 90 20.90 -7.60 26.71
N SER A 91 19.71 -7.01 26.85
CA SER A 91 18.46 -7.55 26.30
C SER A 91 18.36 -7.26 24.80
N GLY A 92 17.83 -8.21 24.03
CA GLY A 92 17.75 -8.15 22.55
C GLY A 92 16.67 -7.22 21.99
N GLU A 93 16.45 -6.06 22.59
CA GLU A 93 15.40 -5.09 22.18
C GLU A 93 15.67 -4.49 20.77
N GLY A 94 16.92 -4.49 20.33
CA GLY A 94 17.30 -4.00 18.99
C GLY A 94 16.81 -4.89 17.85
N GLU A 95 16.97 -6.21 17.95
CA GLU A 95 16.71 -7.13 16.83
C GLU A 95 15.21 -7.25 16.48
N ALA A 96 14.34 -7.30 17.49
CA ALA A 96 12.89 -7.36 17.30
C ALA A 96 12.37 -6.16 16.47
N LYS A 97 12.83 -4.95 16.79
CA LYS A 97 12.41 -3.71 16.13
C LYS A 97 12.88 -3.57 14.68
N TRP A 98 13.90 -4.35 14.26
CA TRP A 98 14.28 -4.46 12.85
C TRP A 98 13.42 -5.47 12.10
N CYS A 99 13.08 -6.62 12.72
CA CYS A 99 12.21 -7.63 12.12
C CYS A 99 10.82 -7.09 11.75
N GLU A 100 10.23 -6.26 12.61
CA GLU A 100 8.92 -5.62 12.38
C GLU A 100 8.92 -4.72 11.12
N LYS A 101 10.00 -3.95 10.90
CA LYS A 101 10.16 -3.13 9.70
C LYS A 101 10.23 -3.96 8.42
N TYR A 102 10.89 -5.12 8.45
CA TYR A 102 10.94 -6.01 7.29
C TYR A 102 9.57 -6.61 6.95
N GLU A 103 8.71 -6.92 7.94
CA GLU A 103 7.33 -7.37 7.67
C GLU A 103 6.51 -6.27 6.98
N LEU A 104 6.58 -5.03 7.47
CA LEU A 104 5.88 -3.88 6.86
C LEU A 104 6.28 -3.69 5.39
N ILE A 105 7.58 -3.66 5.09
CA ILE A 105 8.10 -3.49 3.72
C ILE A 105 7.69 -4.66 2.83
N ALA A 106 7.78 -5.90 3.33
CA ALA A 106 7.40 -7.09 2.58
C ALA A 106 5.90 -7.12 2.26
N ASN A 107 5.04 -6.77 3.22
CA ASN A 107 3.58 -6.72 3.03
C ASN A 107 3.16 -5.58 2.09
N ALA A 108 3.75 -4.39 2.22
CA ALA A 108 3.49 -3.26 1.32
C ALA A 108 3.93 -3.57 -0.13
N THR A 109 5.11 -4.17 -0.30
CA THR A 109 5.61 -4.65 -1.60
C THR A 109 4.72 -5.75 -2.17
N TYR A 110 4.26 -6.70 -1.34
CA TYR A 110 3.35 -7.76 -1.77
C TYR A 110 2.01 -7.22 -2.26
N ILE A 111 1.46 -6.21 -1.56
CA ILE A 111 0.23 -5.54 -1.99
C ILE A 111 0.44 -4.89 -3.38
N GLY A 112 1.61 -4.32 -3.63
CA GLY A 112 2.06 -3.80 -4.92
C GLY A 112 2.46 -4.83 -5.99
N THR A 113 2.12 -6.11 -5.86
CA THR A 113 2.45 -7.14 -6.87
C THR A 113 1.78 -6.83 -8.22
N PRO A 114 2.53 -6.75 -9.34
CA PRO A 114 1.96 -6.55 -10.67
C PRO A 114 0.93 -7.64 -11.03
N GLY A 115 -0.20 -7.26 -11.61
CA GLY A 115 -1.32 -8.17 -11.85
C GLY A 115 -2.27 -8.33 -10.65
N LYS A 116 -2.03 -7.66 -9.52
CA LYS A 116 -2.89 -7.70 -8.34
C LYS A 116 -3.26 -6.31 -7.83
N GLY A 117 -4.38 -6.23 -7.11
CA GLY A 117 -4.80 -5.04 -6.36
C GLY A 117 -5.66 -5.38 -5.14
N ILE A 118 -6.36 -4.40 -4.59
CA ILE A 118 -7.15 -4.53 -3.37
C ILE A 118 -8.67 -4.46 -3.66
N LEU A 119 -9.42 -5.40 -3.08
CA LEU A 119 -10.86 -5.24 -2.90
C LEU A 119 -11.14 -4.40 -1.65
N ALA A 120 -11.82 -3.27 -1.78
CA ALA A 120 -12.29 -2.48 -0.65
C ALA A 120 -13.71 -2.91 -0.27
N ALA A 121 -13.83 -3.84 0.70
CA ALA A 121 -15.09 -4.34 1.25
C ALA A 121 -15.33 -3.81 2.68
N ASP A 122 -14.79 -2.62 2.97
CA ASP A 122 -14.79 -1.94 4.27
C ASP A 122 -15.97 -0.99 4.47
N GLU A 123 -17.07 -1.20 3.73
CA GLU A 123 -18.29 -0.43 3.94
C GLU A 123 -18.82 -0.64 5.37
N SER A 124 -19.03 0.47 6.08
CA SER A 124 -19.69 0.48 7.40
C SER A 124 -21.11 -0.09 7.31
N THR A 125 -21.69 -0.49 8.44
CA THR A 125 -23.09 -0.95 8.51
C THR A 125 -24.07 0.04 7.87
N GLY A 126 -23.83 1.35 7.98
CA GLY A 126 -24.66 2.38 7.32
C GLY A 126 -24.46 2.42 5.80
N THR A 127 -23.20 2.37 5.34
CA THR A 127 -22.88 2.46 3.90
C THR A 127 -23.22 1.19 3.13
N ILE A 128 -23.01 0.01 3.71
CA ILE A 128 -23.46 -1.24 3.10
C ILE A 128 -24.99 -1.34 3.09
N GLY A 129 -25.67 -0.75 4.09
CA GLY A 129 -27.12 -0.60 4.11
C GLY A 129 -27.65 0.13 2.88
N LYS A 130 -27.09 1.30 2.55
CA LYS A 130 -27.44 2.04 1.32
C LYS A 130 -27.27 1.19 0.05
N ARG A 131 -26.23 0.35 -0.02
CA ARG A 131 -26.02 -0.57 -1.15
C ARG A 131 -27.04 -1.71 -1.19
N LEU A 132 -27.29 -2.38 -0.08
CA LEU A 132 -28.30 -3.45 0.02
C LEU A 132 -29.70 -2.91 -0.33
N SER A 133 -30.06 -1.72 0.16
CA SER A 133 -31.33 -1.08 -0.20
C SER A 133 -31.46 -0.79 -1.72
N SER A 134 -30.36 -0.49 -2.42
CA SER A 134 -30.40 -0.27 -3.89
C SER A 134 -30.77 -1.50 -4.72
N ILE A 135 -30.71 -2.69 -4.11
CA ILE A 135 -31.15 -3.96 -4.70
C ILE A 135 -32.35 -4.57 -3.93
N ASN A 136 -33.04 -3.78 -3.10
CA ASN A 136 -34.16 -4.19 -2.24
C ASN A 136 -33.84 -5.30 -1.23
N VAL A 137 -32.60 -5.34 -0.71
CA VAL A 137 -32.15 -6.29 0.31
C VAL A 137 -32.09 -5.61 1.68
N GLU A 138 -32.56 -6.32 2.72
CA GLU A 138 -32.52 -5.83 4.10
C GLU A 138 -31.09 -5.79 4.64
N ASN A 139 -30.75 -4.72 5.39
CA ASN A 139 -29.46 -4.58 6.06
C ASN A 139 -29.38 -5.31 7.41
N ASN A 140 -29.51 -6.62 7.40
CA ASN A 140 -29.25 -7.49 8.56
C ASN A 140 -27.83 -8.12 8.47
N GLU A 141 -27.33 -8.67 9.58
CA GLU A 141 -25.99 -9.25 9.63
C GLU A 141 -25.82 -10.44 8.67
N SER A 142 -26.86 -11.28 8.54
CA SER A 142 -26.83 -12.46 7.65
C SER A 142 -26.62 -12.05 6.19
N ASN A 143 -27.31 -11.00 5.72
CA ASN A 143 -27.19 -10.47 4.37
C ASN A 143 -25.83 -9.78 4.14
N ARG A 144 -25.30 -9.05 5.13
CA ARG A 144 -23.93 -8.52 5.06
C ARG A 144 -22.92 -9.65 4.92
N ARG A 145 -22.96 -10.63 5.83
CA ARG A 145 -22.12 -11.83 5.83
C ARG A 145 -22.21 -12.60 4.51
N ALA A 146 -23.41 -12.79 3.96
CA ALA A 146 -23.64 -13.50 2.69
C ALA A 146 -23.00 -12.78 1.49
N LEU A 147 -23.09 -11.44 1.42
CA LEU A 147 -22.40 -10.66 0.39
C LEU A 147 -20.88 -10.76 0.51
N ARG A 148 -20.33 -10.75 1.74
CA ARG A 148 -18.89 -10.93 1.97
C ARG A 148 -18.43 -12.34 1.59
N GLU A 149 -19.19 -13.36 1.98
CA GLU A 149 -18.93 -14.75 1.61
C GLU A 149 -18.96 -14.98 0.10
N LEU A 150 -19.93 -14.40 -0.61
CA LEU A 150 -20.02 -14.42 -2.07
C LEU A 150 -18.73 -13.90 -2.72
N LEU A 151 -18.26 -12.72 -2.30
CA LEU A 151 -17.03 -12.09 -2.81
C LEU A 151 -15.80 -12.94 -2.48
N PHE A 152 -15.60 -13.32 -1.23
CA PHE A 152 -14.37 -13.97 -0.78
C PHE A 152 -14.27 -15.44 -1.21
N CYS A 153 -15.41 -16.13 -1.40
CA CYS A 153 -15.46 -17.51 -1.87
C CYS A 153 -15.68 -17.62 -3.39
N THR A 154 -15.56 -16.53 -4.15
CA THR A 154 -15.64 -16.57 -5.62
C THR A 154 -14.47 -17.39 -6.20
N PRO A 155 -14.73 -18.51 -6.92
CA PRO A 155 -13.69 -19.33 -7.50
C PRO A 155 -12.81 -18.53 -8.47
N GLY A 156 -11.50 -18.53 -8.23
CA GLY A 156 -10.52 -17.87 -9.10
C GLY A 156 -10.48 -16.35 -9.03
N ALA A 157 -11.28 -15.66 -8.20
CA ALA A 157 -11.18 -14.20 -8.06
C ALA A 157 -9.96 -13.77 -7.22
N LEU A 158 -9.72 -14.46 -6.09
CA LEU A 158 -8.68 -14.09 -5.13
C LEU A 158 -7.25 -14.09 -5.70
N GLN A 159 -6.99 -14.80 -6.81
CA GLN A 159 -5.67 -14.78 -7.47
C GLN A 159 -5.29 -13.38 -8.00
N TYR A 160 -6.29 -12.56 -8.34
CA TYR A 160 -6.13 -11.18 -8.83
C TYR A 160 -6.08 -10.15 -7.70
N LEU A 161 -6.20 -10.59 -6.44
CA LEU A 161 -6.15 -9.73 -5.26
C LEU A 161 -4.84 -9.99 -4.50
N SER A 162 -4.27 -8.92 -3.97
CA SER A 162 -3.15 -8.96 -3.01
C SER A 162 -3.63 -8.64 -1.58
N GLY A 163 -4.73 -7.90 -1.43
CA GLY A 163 -5.39 -7.69 -0.16
C GLY A 163 -6.90 -7.45 -0.27
N VAL A 164 -7.59 -7.53 0.87
CA VAL A 164 -8.99 -7.10 1.03
C VAL A 164 -9.10 -6.20 2.24
N ILE A 165 -9.68 -5.01 2.08
CA ILE A 165 -10.02 -4.15 3.22
C ILE A 165 -11.36 -4.61 3.79
N LEU A 166 -11.40 -4.83 5.09
CA LEU A 166 -12.58 -5.25 5.84
C LEU A 166 -13.08 -4.12 6.74
N PHE A 167 -14.38 -4.19 7.05
CA PHE A 167 -14.94 -3.52 8.22
C PHE A 167 -14.79 -4.42 9.45
N GLU A 168 -14.81 -3.84 10.65
CA GLU A 168 -14.54 -4.57 11.91
C GLU A 168 -15.46 -5.77 12.12
N GLU A 169 -16.77 -5.64 11.82
CA GLU A 169 -17.73 -6.75 11.84
C GLU A 169 -17.24 -7.93 10.98
N THR A 170 -16.77 -7.65 9.76
CA THR A 170 -16.35 -8.68 8.80
C THR A 170 -15.00 -9.32 9.15
N LEU A 171 -14.12 -8.63 9.87
CA LEU A 171 -12.84 -9.19 10.33
C LEU A 171 -13.04 -10.40 11.26
N TYR A 172 -14.11 -10.37 12.07
CA TYR A 172 -14.45 -11.44 13.02
C TYR A 172 -15.57 -12.39 12.53
N GLN A 173 -16.14 -12.13 11.34
CA GLN A 173 -17.18 -12.98 10.73
C GLN A 173 -16.62 -14.28 10.12
N LYS A 174 -17.56 -15.20 9.89
CA LYS A 174 -17.33 -16.54 9.34
C LYS A 174 -18.23 -16.81 8.13
N THR A 175 -17.77 -17.71 7.26
CA THR A 175 -18.58 -18.37 6.23
C THR A 175 -19.76 -19.13 6.85
N ALA A 176 -20.74 -19.54 6.04
CA ALA A 176 -21.87 -20.35 6.52
C ALA A 176 -21.38 -21.71 7.08
N ALA A 177 -20.28 -22.22 6.54
CA ALA A 177 -19.57 -23.41 7.03
C ALA A 177 -18.70 -23.16 8.28
N GLY A 178 -18.75 -21.99 8.91
CA GLY A 178 -18.07 -21.69 10.17
C GLY A 178 -16.57 -21.33 10.07
N LYS A 179 -16.03 -21.14 8.86
CA LYS A 179 -14.62 -20.78 8.62
C LYS A 179 -14.43 -19.26 8.70
N PRO A 180 -13.47 -18.73 9.49
CA PRO A 180 -13.18 -17.30 9.52
C PRO A 180 -12.82 -16.74 8.14
N PHE A 181 -13.31 -15.55 7.80
CA PHE A 181 -12.98 -14.93 6.51
C PHE A 181 -11.47 -14.64 6.36
N VAL A 182 -10.78 -14.32 7.45
CA VAL A 182 -9.32 -14.15 7.47
C VAL A 182 -8.57 -15.43 7.04
N ASP A 183 -9.08 -16.61 7.37
CA ASP A 183 -8.47 -17.88 6.96
C ASP A 183 -8.73 -18.20 5.49
N VAL A 184 -9.92 -17.86 4.97
CA VAL A 184 -10.24 -17.93 3.52
C VAL A 184 -9.24 -17.08 2.72
N MET A 185 -8.97 -15.86 3.17
CA MET A 185 -8.00 -14.96 2.51
C MET A 185 -6.57 -15.50 2.62
N LYS A 186 -6.16 -15.95 3.82
CA LYS A 186 -4.82 -16.46 4.09
C LYS A 186 -4.46 -17.68 3.26
N GLU A 187 -5.38 -18.63 3.08
CA GLU A 187 -5.18 -19.80 2.22
C GLU A 187 -5.03 -19.43 0.73
N ALA A 188 -5.71 -18.37 0.29
CA ALA A 188 -5.56 -17.82 -1.06
C ALA A 188 -4.35 -16.88 -1.21
N ASN A 189 -3.52 -16.73 -0.16
CA ASN A 189 -2.42 -15.76 -0.07
C ASN A 189 -2.87 -14.32 -0.33
N VAL A 190 -4.02 -13.92 0.20
CA VAL A 190 -4.54 -12.55 0.18
C VAL A 190 -4.42 -11.98 1.59
N LEU A 191 -3.84 -10.78 1.73
CA LEU A 191 -3.72 -10.15 3.05
C LEU A 191 -5.08 -9.60 3.51
N PRO A 192 -5.53 -9.90 4.74
CA PRO A 192 -6.61 -9.14 5.35
C PRO A 192 -6.11 -7.75 5.75
N GLY A 193 -6.92 -6.73 5.50
CA GLY A 193 -6.72 -5.38 6.00
C GLY A 193 -7.97 -4.84 6.67
N ILE A 194 -7.82 -3.76 7.43
CA ILE A 194 -8.90 -3.25 8.30
C ILE A 194 -9.06 -1.73 8.16
N LYS A 195 -10.29 -1.25 8.00
CA LYS A 195 -10.61 0.18 8.16
C LYS A 195 -10.56 0.53 9.65
N VAL A 196 -9.75 1.54 10.01
CA VAL A 196 -9.54 1.94 11.42
C VAL A 196 -9.95 3.37 11.75
N ASP A 197 -10.28 4.18 10.74
CA ASP A 197 -10.91 5.49 10.91
C ASP A 197 -12.34 5.36 11.44
N LYS A 198 -12.78 6.38 12.19
CA LYS A 198 -14.13 6.50 12.75
C LYS A 198 -14.98 7.53 11.97
N GLY A 199 -14.65 7.75 10.69
CA GLY A 199 -15.34 8.71 9.83
C GLY A 199 -14.93 10.17 10.05
N THR A 200 -15.59 11.04 9.29
CA THR A 200 -15.29 12.47 9.19
C THR A 200 -16.18 13.33 10.08
N VAL A 201 -15.62 14.42 10.62
CA VAL A 201 -16.37 15.52 11.24
C VAL A 201 -16.00 16.85 10.59
N GLU A 202 -16.92 17.80 10.63
CA GLU A 202 -16.74 19.12 10.01
C GLU A 202 -15.77 20.00 10.81
N LEU A 203 -14.94 20.77 10.10
CA LEU A 203 -14.01 21.73 10.68
C LEU A 203 -14.73 23.06 10.89
N ALA A 204 -14.91 23.44 12.16
CA ALA A 204 -15.53 24.72 12.51
C ALA A 204 -14.77 25.91 11.90
N GLY A 205 -15.50 26.85 11.31
CA GLY A 205 -14.92 28.00 10.59
C GLY A 205 -14.53 27.71 9.13
N THR A 206 -14.85 26.53 8.59
CA THR A 206 -14.74 26.20 7.15
C THR A 206 -16.12 26.06 6.51
N ASP A 207 -16.19 26.13 5.17
CA ASP A 207 -17.40 25.80 4.41
C ASP A 207 -17.56 24.28 4.28
N GLY A 208 -18.00 23.60 5.35
CA GLY A 208 -18.28 22.15 5.32
C GLY A 208 -17.09 21.27 4.95
N GLU A 209 -15.86 21.74 5.16
CA GLU A 209 -14.67 20.89 5.05
C GLU A 209 -14.56 19.98 6.28
N THR A 210 -13.83 18.87 6.16
CA THR A 210 -13.79 17.85 7.22
C THR A 210 -12.38 17.49 7.65
N THR A 211 -12.25 17.03 8.89
CA THR A 211 -11.13 16.20 9.36
C THR A 211 -11.65 14.83 9.77
N THR A 212 -10.75 13.86 9.94
CA THR A 212 -11.12 12.45 10.21
C THR A 212 -10.78 12.05 11.64
N GLN A 213 -11.70 11.35 12.30
CA GLN A 213 -11.56 10.89 13.68
C GLN A 213 -11.08 9.44 13.77
N GLY A 214 -10.57 9.05 14.94
CA GLY A 214 -10.24 7.65 15.25
C GLY A 214 -8.91 7.39 15.96
N LEU A 215 -8.08 8.42 16.19
CA LEU A 215 -6.76 8.25 16.81
C LEU A 215 -6.84 7.76 18.26
N ASP A 216 -7.92 8.11 18.97
CA ASP A 216 -8.14 7.67 20.35
C ASP A 216 -8.29 6.15 20.42
N GLY A 217 -7.42 5.52 21.22
CA GLY A 217 -7.31 4.06 21.35
C GLY A 217 -6.85 3.34 20.08
N LEU A 218 -6.27 4.03 19.10
CA LEU A 218 -5.92 3.42 17.80
C LEU A 218 -4.83 2.34 17.94
N ALA A 219 -3.81 2.54 18.77
CA ALA A 219 -2.73 1.57 18.98
C ALA A 219 -3.28 0.23 19.50
N GLN A 220 -4.14 0.28 20.52
CA GLN A 220 -4.78 -0.90 21.12
C GLN A 220 -5.63 -1.65 20.07
N ARG A 221 -6.40 -0.93 19.25
CA ARG A 221 -7.17 -1.53 18.15
C ARG A 221 -6.25 -2.15 17.10
N CYS A 222 -5.16 -1.48 16.70
CA CYS A 222 -4.21 -2.01 15.73
C CYS A 222 -3.56 -3.32 16.20
N ALA A 223 -3.13 -3.39 17.47
CA ALA A 223 -2.60 -4.62 18.06
C ALA A 223 -3.63 -5.77 18.06
N GLN A 224 -4.90 -5.47 18.39
CA GLN A 224 -6.01 -6.44 18.32
C GLN A 224 -6.26 -6.92 16.89
N TYR A 225 -6.29 -6.01 15.90
CA TYR A 225 -6.50 -6.38 14.50
C TYR A 225 -5.32 -7.17 13.91
N TYR A 226 -4.08 -6.84 14.27
CA TYR A 226 -2.90 -7.63 13.87
C TYR A 226 -2.99 -9.07 14.41
N ALA A 227 -3.39 -9.23 15.67
CA ALA A 227 -3.63 -10.53 16.30
C ALA A 227 -4.81 -11.29 15.64
N ALA A 228 -5.84 -10.58 15.19
CA ALA A 228 -6.96 -11.14 14.41
C ALA A 228 -6.58 -11.50 12.96
N GLY A 229 -5.36 -11.18 12.51
CA GLY A 229 -4.82 -11.57 11.20
C GLY A 229 -4.74 -10.44 10.16
N ALA A 230 -5.12 -9.20 10.50
CA ALA A 230 -4.90 -8.06 9.62
C ALA A 230 -3.39 -7.77 9.44
N ARG A 231 -2.98 -7.32 8.26
CA ARG A 231 -1.58 -6.93 7.94
C ARG A 231 -1.42 -5.55 7.32
N PHE A 232 -2.54 -4.90 7.02
CA PHE A 232 -2.56 -3.50 6.64
C PHE A 232 -3.83 -2.82 7.18
N ALA A 233 -3.79 -1.50 7.28
CA ALA A 233 -4.89 -0.68 7.74
C ALA A 233 -5.31 0.31 6.65
N LYS A 234 -6.48 0.92 6.81
CA LYS A 234 -6.97 2.00 5.96
C LYS A 234 -7.58 3.14 6.77
N TRP A 235 -7.28 4.38 6.38
CA TRP A 235 -7.84 5.60 6.95
C TRP A 235 -8.15 6.60 5.86
N ARG A 236 -9.43 6.96 5.71
CA ARG A 236 -9.89 7.93 4.70
C ARG A 236 -9.94 9.35 5.26
N ALA A 237 -9.10 10.23 4.74
CA ALA A 237 -9.29 11.68 4.79
C ALA A 237 -10.12 12.16 3.58
N VAL A 238 -10.83 13.28 3.74
CA VAL A 238 -11.74 13.81 2.71
C VAL A 238 -11.53 15.31 2.54
N LEU A 239 -11.28 15.72 1.30
CA LEU A 239 -11.12 17.12 0.90
C LEU A 239 -12.04 17.40 -0.29
N LYS A 240 -12.52 18.64 -0.44
CA LYS A 240 -13.36 19.06 -1.57
C LYS A 240 -12.65 20.13 -2.41
N ILE A 241 -13.00 20.25 -3.69
CA ILE A 241 -12.60 21.36 -4.54
C ILE A 241 -13.77 22.34 -4.64
N GLY A 242 -13.53 23.59 -4.29
CA GLY A 242 -14.52 24.66 -4.38
C GLY A 242 -13.87 26.02 -4.68
N PRO A 243 -14.61 27.13 -4.54
CA PRO A 243 -14.07 28.47 -4.76
C PRO A 243 -12.90 28.82 -3.83
N ASN A 244 -12.93 28.36 -2.58
CA ASN A 244 -11.87 28.59 -1.58
C ASN A 244 -11.23 27.29 -1.08
N GLU A 245 -11.78 26.14 -1.48
CA GLU A 245 -11.46 24.83 -0.93
C GLU A 245 -10.60 23.99 -1.89
N PRO A 246 -9.65 23.18 -1.37
CA PRO A 246 -9.42 22.95 0.05
C PRO A 246 -8.61 24.08 0.71
N SER A 247 -9.07 24.51 1.90
CA SER A 247 -8.40 25.52 2.70
C SER A 247 -7.09 24.99 3.26
N GLN A 248 -6.19 25.89 3.68
CA GLN A 248 -4.94 25.46 4.31
C GLN A 248 -5.18 24.71 5.63
N LEU A 249 -6.27 25.01 6.34
CA LEU A 249 -6.66 24.31 7.56
C LEU A 249 -7.04 22.85 7.25
N ALA A 250 -7.94 22.63 6.30
CA ALA A 250 -8.37 21.28 5.91
C ALA A 250 -7.20 20.42 5.39
N ILE A 251 -6.28 21.00 4.61
CA ILE A 251 -5.06 20.30 4.16
C ILE A 251 -4.19 19.90 5.36
N ASN A 252 -3.91 20.84 6.27
CA ASN A 252 -3.04 20.59 7.42
C ASN A 252 -3.62 19.52 8.37
N GLU A 253 -4.90 19.63 8.72
CA GLU A 253 -5.58 18.72 9.65
C GLU A 253 -5.62 17.29 9.10
N ASN A 254 -5.98 17.12 7.82
CA ASN A 254 -6.02 15.79 7.20
C ASN A 254 -4.62 15.19 7.01
N ALA A 255 -3.62 15.99 6.60
CA ALA A 255 -2.24 15.53 6.45
C ALA A 255 -1.63 15.08 7.80
N ASN A 256 -1.83 15.87 8.86
CA ASN A 256 -1.39 15.53 10.21
C ASN A 256 -2.14 14.32 10.79
N GLY A 257 -3.46 14.24 10.57
CA GLY A 257 -4.28 13.09 10.97
C GLY A 257 -3.81 11.79 10.32
N LEU A 258 -3.58 11.80 9.01
CA LEU A 258 -3.03 10.67 8.25
C LEU A 258 -1.62 10.28 8.73
N ALA A 259 -0.76 11.25 9.02
CA ALA A 259 0.60 10.96 9.50
C ALA A 259 0.61 10.31 10.89
N ARG A 260 -0.21 10.81 11.82
CA ARG A 260 -0.41 10.21 13.16
C ARG A 260 -1.02 8.80 13.08
N TYR A 261 -2.00 8.60 12.20
CA TYR A 261 -2.55 7.27 11.93
C TYR A 261 -1.46 6.31 11.41
N ALA A 262 -0.65 6.76 10.44
CA ALA A 262 0.33 5.92 9.77
C ALA A 262 1.42 5.42 10.72
N ILE A 263 1.99 6.30 11.56
CA ILE A 263 3.02 5.88 12.53
C ILE A 263 2.46 4.90 13.56
N ILE A 264 1.25 5.13 14.09
CA ILE A 264 0.60 4.22 15.05
C ILE A 264 0.34 2.85 14.44
N CYS A 265 -0.06 2.77 13.15
CA CYS A 265 -0.20 1.48 12.47
C CYS A 265 1.14 0.75 12.31
N GLN A 266 2.22 1.46 11.94
CA GLN A 266 3.55 0.86 11.80
C GLN A 266 4.12 0.36 13.14
N GLU A 267 3.91 1.08 14.24
CA GLU A 267 4.26 0.63 15.59
C GLU A 267 3.50 -0.65 16.04
N ASN A 268 2.43 -1.03 15.33
CA ASN A 268 1.60 -2.19 15.62
C ASN A 268 1.59 -3.20 14.44
N GLY A 269 2.60 -3.17 13.57
CA GLY A 269 2.80 -4.17 12.51
C GLY A 269 1.82 -4.11 11.33
N LEU A 270 1.03 -3.04 11.21
CA LEU A 270 0.08 -2.84 10.10
C LEU A 270 0.63 -1.82 9.10
N VAL A 271 0.70 -2.21 7.81
CA VAL A 271 1.00 -1.27 6.71
C VAL A 271 -0.14 -0.24 6.59
N PRO A 272 0.08 1.07 6.76
CA PRO A 272 -0.97 2.05 6.57
C PRO A 272 -1.20 2.36 5.09
N ILE A 273 -2.45 2.21 4.65
CA ILE A 273 -2.95 2.86 3.42
C ILE A 273 -3.36 4.28 3.78
N VAL A 274 -2.61 5.25 3.25
CA VAL A 274 -2.85 6.68 3.37
C VAL A 274 -3.83 7.10 2.27
N GLU A 275 -5.08 7.41 2.61
CA GLU A 275 -6.16 7.74 1.67
C GLU A 275 -6.60 9.22 1.80
N PRO A 276 -5.90 10.20 1.18
CA PRO A 276 -6.36 11.57 1.05
C PRO A 276 -7.28 11.69 -0.17
N GLU A 277 -8.57 11.37 -0.02
CA GLU A 277 -9.53 11.47 -1.13
C GLU A 277 -9.92 12.93 -1.36
N ILE A 278 -9.52 13.48 -2.50
CA ILE A 278 -10.11 14.71 -3.04
C ILE A 278 -11.37 14.32 -3.81
N LEU A 279 -12.50 14.86 -3.37
CA LEU A 279 -13.81 14.61 -3.97
C LEU A 279 -13.89 15.20 -5.38
N VAL A 280 -14.62 14.49 -6.25
CA VAL A 280 -14.84 14.85 -7.66
C VAL A 280 -15.97 15.88 -7.83
N ASP A 281 -16.70 16.23 -6.78
CA ASP A 281 -17.88 17.09 -6.84
C ASP A 281 -17.60 18.47 -7.49
N GLY A 282 -18.50 18.90 -8.37
CA GLY A 282 -18.52 20.23 -8.98
C GLY A 282 -18.05 20.30 -10.44
N SER A 283 -17.87 21.52 -10.94
CA SER A 283 -17.62 21.84 -12.37
C SER A 283 -16.16 22.17 -12.70
N HIS A 284 -15.23 21.86 -11.79
CA HIS A 284 -13.80 22.18 -11.94
C HIS A 284 -13.15 21.38 -13.09
N ASP A 285 -12.13 21.95 -13.73
CA ASP A 285 -11.40 21.27 -14.80
C ASP A 285 -10.29 20.35 -14.25
N ILE A 286 -9.69 19.56 -15.14
CA ILE A 286 -8.62 18.62 -14.74
C ILE A 286 -7.34 19.33 -14.30
N ASN A 287 -7.09 20.57 -14.75
CA ASN A 287 -5.96 21.37 -14.27
C ASN A 287 -6.14 21.73 -12.79
N LYS A 288 -7.35 22.14 -12.38
CA LYS A 288 -7.64 22.44 -10.97
C LYS A 288 -7.58 21.19 -10.09
N CYS A 289 -8.05 20.04 -10.59
CA CYS A 289 -7.87 18.77 -9.90
C CYS A 289 -6.39 18.42 -9.69
N ALA A 290 -5.54 18.65 -10.70
CA ALA A 290 -4.08 18.42 -10.60
C ALA A 290 -3.41 19.35 -9.59
N ASP A 291 -3.68 20.66 -9.65
CA ASP A 291 -3.19 21.68 -8.70
C ASP A 291 -3.49 21.28 -7.25
N VAL A 292 -4.76 20.95 -6.98
CA VAL A 292 -5.18 20.54 -5.63
C VAL A 292 -4.55 19.20 -5.23
N THR A 293 -4.48 18.22 -6.14
CA THR A 293 -3.84 16.92 -5.88
C THR A 293 -2.35 17.09 -5.54
N GLU A 294 -1.62 17.92 -6.30
CA GLU A 294 -0.21 18.19 -6.04
C GLU A 294 -0.01 18.87 -4.67
N ARG A 295 -0.82 19.89 -4.34
CA ARG A 295 -0.76 20.59 -3.05
C ARG A 295 -1.06 19.67 -1.86
N VAL A 296 -2.08 18.82 -1.97
CA VAL A 296 -2.50 17.88 -0.91
C VAL A 296 -1.46 16.78 -0.70
N LEU A 297 -0.97 16.15 -1.79
CA LEU A 297 0.02 15.08 -1.67
C LEU A 297 1.37 15.59 -1.13
N ALA A 298 1.80 16.79 -1.53
CA ALA A 298 3.00 17.43 -0.96
C ALA A 298 2.88 17.64 0.56
N ALA A 299 1.72 18.13 1.04
CA ALA A 299 1.45 18.30 2.46
C ALA A 299 1.41 16.95 3.21
N CYS A 300 0.77 15.92 2.63
CA CYS A 300 0.74 14.57 3.19
C CYS A 300 2.15 13.98 3.34
N TYR A 301 2.99 14.03 2.30
CA TYR A 301 4.36 13.49 2.38
C TYR A 301 5.28 14.29 3.32
N LYS A 302 5.09 15.61 3.44
CA LYS A 302 5.77 16.41 4.47
C LYS A 302 5.37 15.94 5.88
N ALA A 303 4.08 15.79 6.14
CA ALA A 303 3.59 15.32 7.44
C ALA A 303 4.05 13.88 7.75
N LEU A 304 4.02 12.95 6.79
CA LEU A 304 4.54 11.59 6.97
C LEU A 304 6.04 11.59 7.35
N ASN A 305 6.84 12.48 6.77
CA ASN A 305 8.25 12.63 7.12
C ASN A 305 8.45 13.22 8.53
N ASP A 306 7.66 14.25 8.88
CA ASP A 306 7.69 14.88 10.22
C ASP A 306 7.32 13.90 11.34
N HIS A 307 6.42 12.95 11.07
CA HIS A 307 6.04 11.86 12.00
C HIS A 307 6.90 10.59 11.84
N HIS A 308 8.01 10.67 11.09
CA HIS A 308 9.03 9.61 10.95
C HIS A 308 8.50 8.28 10.36
N VAL A 309 7.46 8.35 9.53
CA VAL A 309 6.84 7.17 8.89
C VAL A 309 7.79 6.54 7.87
N LEU A 310 7.95 5.21 7.96
CA LEU A 310 8.75 4.40 7.04
C LEU A 310 8.01 4.23 5.71
N LEU A 311 8.34 5.04 4.70
CA LEU A 311 7.59 5.10 3.43
C LEU A 311 7.55 3.76 2.66
N GLU A 312 8.63 2.98 2.74
CA GLU A 312 8.76 1.63 2.18
C GLU A 312 7.73 0.64 2.77
N GLY A 313 7.25 0.93 3.98
CA GLY A 313 6.18 0.20 4.66
C GLY A 313 4.83 0.92 4.64
N THR A 314 4.55 1.74 3.61
CA THR A 314 3.26 2.43 3.41
C THR A 314 2.67 2.16 2.02
N LEU A 315 1.41 2.57 1.82
CA LEU A 315 0.74 2.61 0.51
C LEU A 315 -0.02 3.92 0.38
N LEU A 316 -0.08 4.50 -0.83
CA LEU A 316 -0.92 5.66 -1.12
C LEU A 316 -2.20 5.24 -1.84
N LYS A 317 -3.36 5.72 -1.38
CA LYS A 317 -4.66 5.57 -2.04
C LYS A 317 -5.24 6.95 -2.39
N PRO A 318 -4.77 7.58 -3.47
CA PRO A 318 -5.27 8.88 -3.91
C PRO A 318 -6.47 8.68 -4.84
N ASN A 319 -7.23 9.77 -5.05
CA ASN A 319 -8.06 9.91 -6.24
C ASN A 319 -7.20 9.86 -7.52
N MET A 320 -7.81 9.45 -8.63
CA MET A 320 -7.28 9.78 -9.95
C MET A 320 -7.51 11.29 -10.20
N VAL A 321 -6.70 11.90 -11.05
CA VAL A 321 -6.86 13.31 -11.43
C VAL A 321 -7.82 13.40 -12.61
N THR A 322 -9.04 13.85 -12.36
CA THR A 322 -10.14 13.94 -13.34
C THR A 322 -10.75 15.34 -13.35
N PRO A 323 -11.50 15.73 -14.40
CA PRO A 323 -12.47 16.82 -14.27
C PRO A 323 -13.50 16.50 -13.18
N GLY A 324 -14.17 17.54 -12.68
CA GLY A 324 -15.26 17.40 -11.72
C GLY A 324 -16.50 16.69 -12.29
N SER A 325 -17.42 16.28 -11.42
CA SER A 325 -18.64 15.54 -11.74
C SER A 325 -19.51 16.21 -12.78
N ASP A 326 -19.53 17.54 -12.77
CA ASP A 326 -20.41 18.39 -13.59
C ASP A 326 -19.64 18.96 -14.80
N ALA A 327 -18.34 18.65 -14.91
CA ALA A 327 -17.48 19.06 -16.01
C ALA A 327 -17.49 18.05 -17.16
N LYS A 328 -17.02 18.49 -18.34
CA LYS A 328 -16.91 17.62 -19.51
C LYS A 328 -15.85 16.53 -19.26
N LYS A 329 -16.24 15.26 -19.41
CA LYS A 329 -15.30 14.12 -19.38
C LYS A 329 -14.18 14.28 -20.44
N VAL A 330 -12.97 13.87 -20.08
CA VAL A 330 -11.79 13.85 -20.96
C VAL A 330 -11.41 12.39 -21.31
N ALA A 331 -10.49 12.22 -22.25
CA ALA A 331 -10.01 10.90 -22.65
C ALA A 331 -9.14 10.23 -21.55
N PRO A 332 -9.12 8.88 -21.47
CA PRO A 332 -8.33 8.13 -20.48
C PRO A 332 -6.84 8.51 -20.45
N GLU A 333 -6.27 8.82 -21.60
CA GLU A 333 -4.85 9.19 -21.77
C GLU A 333 -4.55 10.52 -21.08
N VAL A 334 -5.50 11.45 -21.06
CA VAL A 334 -5.39 12.75 -20.39
C VAL A 334 -5.48 12.57 -18.87
N VAL A 335 -6.42 11.74 -18.39
CA VAL A 335 -6.47 11.34 -16.97
C VAL A 335 -5.16 10.69 -16.54
N ALA A 336 -4.61 9.80 -17.38
CA ALA A 336 -3.36 9.11 -17.11
C ALA A 336 -2.15 10.06 -17.04
N GLU A 337 -1.99 10.96 -18.01
CA GLU A 337 -0.93 11.97 -18.01
C GLU A 337 -0.99 12.83 -16.74
N TYR A 338 -2.16 13.40 -16.45
CA TYR A 338 -2.34 14.31 -15.31
C TYR A 338 -2.12 13.60 -13.97
N THR A 339 -2.63 12.38 -13.82
CA THR A 339 -2.47 11.60 -12.57
C THR A 339 -1.01 11.17 -12.37
N VAL A 340 -0.35 10.62 -13.39
CA VAL A 340 1.05 10.20 -13.27
C VAL A 340 1.98 11.39 -13.04
N ARG A 341 1.72 12.54 -13.69
CA ARG A 341 2.47 13.79 -13.48
C ARG A 341 2.34 14.33 -12.05
N ALA A 342 1.13 14.34 -11.49
CA ALA A 342 0.90 14.79 -10.12
C ALA A 342 1.66 13.93 -9.10
N LEU A 343 1.67 12.61 -9.29
CA LEU A 343 2.47 11.68 -8.48
C LEU A 343 3.96 11.92 -8.66
N GLN A 344 4.46 12.03 -9.90
CA GLN A 344 5.87 12.31 -10.21
C GLN A 344 6.43 13.57 -9.53
N ARG A 345 5.58 14.57 -9.28
CA ARG A 345 5.96 15.85 -8.66
C ARG A 345 5.97 15.83 -7.13
N THR A 346 5.33 14.85 -6.50
CA THR A 346 5.01 14.91 -5.05
C THR A 346 5.39 13.67 -4.26
N MET A 347 5.37 12.49 -4.89
CA MET A 347 5.55 11.22 -4.20
C MET A 347 7.03 10.80 -4.18
N PRO A 348 7.59 10.37 -3.03
CA PRO A 348 8.94 9.81 -2.97
C PRO A 348 9.03 8.41 -3.62
N PRO A 349 10.13 8.07 -4.33
CA PRO A 349 10.37 6.74 -4.90
C PRO A 349 10.32 5.55 -3.91
N ALA A 350 10.41 5.81 -2.61
CA ALA A 350 10.42 4.78 -1.56
C ALA A 350 9.06 4.08 -1.34
N VAL A 351 7.94 4.72 -1.68
CA VAL A 351 6.58 4.15 -1.47
C VAL A 351 6.34 3.04 -2.51
N PRO A 352 6.13 1.76 -2.14
CA PRO A 352 6.15 0.66 -3.11
C PRO A 352 5.01 0.71 -4.16
N ALA A 353 3.81 1.17 -3.78
CA ALA A 353 2.66 1.19 -4.69
C ALA A 353 1.63 2.28 -4.40
N VAL A 354 0.94 2.67 -5.47
CA VAL A 354 -0.29 3.48 -5.45
C VAL A 354 -1.47 2.56 -5.72
N VAL A 355 -2.43 2.55 -4.80
CA VAL A 355 -3.61 1.67 -4.82
C VAL A 355 -4.88 2.52 -5.01
N PHE A 356 -5.08 3.07 -6.21
CA PHE A 356 -6.09 4.11 -6.50
C PHE A 356 -7.49 3.79 -5.99
N LEU A 357 -8.20 4.79 -5.45
CA LEU A 357 -9.64 4.71 -5.24
C LEU A 357 -10.40 4.94 -6.55
N SER A 358 -11.56 4.30 -6.71
CA SER A 358 -12.40 4.50 -7.91
C SER A 358 -13.19 5.80 -7.86
N GLY A 359 -13.42 6.36 -6.67
CA GLY A 359 -14.30 7.52 -6.49
C GLY A 359 -15.70 7.22 -7.00
N GLY A 360 -16.29 8.15 -7.76
CA GLY A 360 -17.58 8.00 -8.44
C GLY A 360 -17.53 7.40 -9.86
N GLN A 361 -16.38 6.91 -10.32
CA GLN A 361 -16.25 6.33 -11.66
C GLN A 361 -17.07 5.04 -11.82
N SER A 362 -17.53 4.75 -13.05
CA SER A 362 -18.06 3.42 -13.39
C SER A 362 -17.00 2.32 -13.25
N GLU A 363 -17.44 1.06 -13.17
CA GLU A 363 -16.50 -0.08 -13.13
C GLU A 363 -15.58 -0.06 -14.36
N GLU A 364 -16.13 0.24 -15.54
CA GLU A 364 -15.37 0.32 -16.77
C GLU A 364 -14.45 1.54 -16.83
N GLN A 365 -14.92 2.73 -16.43
CA GLN A 365 -14.09 3.95 -16.41
C GLN A 365 -12.88 3.78 -15.49
N ALA A 366 -13.07 3.23 -14.28
CA ALA A 366 -12.00 2.99 -13.34
C ALA A 366 -10.94 2.00 -13.89
N THR A 367 -11.40 0.94 -14.56
CA THR A 367 -10.54 -0.06 -15.22
C THR A 367 -9.75 0.56 -16.38
N VAL A 368 -10.41 1.34 -17.25
CA VAL A 368 -9.81 1.97 -18.43
C VAL A 368 -8.80 3.07 -18.05
N HIS A 369 -9.10 3.91 -17.05
CA HIS A 369 -8.15 4.92 -16.57
C HIS A 369 -6.91 4.29 -15.91
N LEU A 370 -7.09 3.22 -15.13
CA LEU A 370 -5.96 2.45 -14.57
C LEU A 370 -5.09 1.82 -15.67
N ASN A 371 -5.72 1.30 -16.72
CA ASN A 371 -5.01 0.74 -17.87
C ASN A 371 -4.20 1.82 -18.60
N ALA A 372 -4.78 2.99 -18.87
CA ALA A 372 -4.10 4.12 -19.49
C ALA A 372 -2.89 4.61 -18.66
N MET A 373 -3.00 4.66 -17.33
CA MET A 373 -1.89 5.00 -16.44
C MET A 373 -0.71 4.01 -16.52
N ASN A 374 -1.01 2.71 -16.68
CA ASN A 374 0.04 1.70 -16.85
C ASN A 374 0.63 1.68 -18.27
N GLN A 375 -0.16 2.08 -19.29
CA GLN A 375 0.32 2.26 -20.66
C GLN A 375 1.18 3.53 -20.86
N PHE A 376 0.98 4.56 -20.04
CA PHE A 376 1.65 5.87 -20.11
C PHE A 376 3.19 5.76 -20.18
N LYS A 377 3.79 6.44 -21.16
CA LYS A 377 5.24 6.42 -21.43
C LYS A 377 5.97 7.46 -20.58
N GLY A 378 6.26 7.08 -19.33
CA GLY A 378 7.05 7.91 -18.41
C GLY A 378 7.51 7.13 -17.18
N LYS A 379 8.42 7.74 -16.41
CA LYS A 379 8.96 7.17 -15.16
C LYS A 379 7.84 6.92 -14.16
N LYS A 380 7.72 5.67 -13.71
CA LYS A 380 6.79 5.23 -12.66
C LYS A 380 7.61 4.33 -11.72
N PRO A 381 8.28 4.87 -10.69
CA PRO A 381 9.12 4.07 -9.79
C PRO A 381 8.32 3.26 -8.76
N TRP A 382 6.99 3.18 -8.94
CA TRP A 382 6.02 2.54 -8.05
C TRP A 382 5.06 1.69 -8.87
N THR A 383 4.49 0.63 -8.30
CA THR A 383 3.35 -0.06 -8.93
C THR A 383 2.11 0.86 -8.92
N LEU A 384 1.41 0.95 -10.05
CA LEU A 384 0.10 1.61 -10.14
C LEU A 384 -1.00 0.55 -10.23
N THR A 385 -1.79 0.40 -9.17
CA THR A 385 -2.87 -0.60 -9.06
C THR A 385 -4.12 -0.01 -8.39
N PHE A 386 -5.12 -0.84 -8.08
CA PHE A 386 -6.43 -0.47 -7.57
C PHE A 386 -6.63 -0.78 -6.08
N SER A 387 -7.46 0.02 -5.42
CA SER A 387 -8.16 -0.30 -4.18
C SER A 387 -9.64 0.08 -4.34
N PHE A 388 -10.39 -0.80 -4.99
CA PHE A 388 -11.73 -0.50 -5.51
C PHE A 388 -12.82 -1.16 -4.66
N GLY A 389 -13.82 -0.35 -4.30
CA GLY A 389 -15.06 -0.81 -3.67
C GLY A 389 -16.17 -0.91 -4.72
N ARG A 390 -16.86 0.21 -4.95
CA ARG A 390 -17.95 0.33 -5.96
C ARG A 390 -17.53 -0.25 -7.33
N ALA A 391 -16.35 0.11 -7.85
CA ALA A 391 -15.87 -0.33 -9.17
C ALA A 391 -15.51 -1.83 -9.31
N LEU A 392 -15.57 -2.61 -8.21
CA LEU A 392 -15.44 -4.08 -8.24
C LEU A 392 -16.74 -4.79 -7.81
N GLN A 393 -17.74 -4.07 -7.29
CA GLN A 393 -18.88 -4.67 -6.59
C GLN A 393 -20.24 -4.32 -7.21
N GLN A 394 -20.35 -3.33 -8.09
CA GLN A 394 -21.66 -2.83 -8.54
C GLN A 394 -22.41 -3.88 -9.37
N SER A 395 -21.80 -4.40 -10.45
CA SER A 395 -22.45 -5.42 -11.27
C SER A 395 -22.62 -6.75 -10.51
N THR A 396 -21.71 -7.08 -9.59
CA THR A 396 -21.84 -8.20 -8.65
C THR A 396 -23.09 -8.08 -7.78
N LEU A 397 -23.30 -6.91 -7.18
CA LEU A 397 -24.42 -6.61 -6.28
C LEU A 397 -25.75 -6.65 -7.05
N LYS A 398 -25.82 -6.00 -8.22
CA LYS A 398 -26.98 -6.07 -9.13
C LYS A 398 -27.30 -7.51 -9.56
N ALA A 399 -26.27 -8.27 -9.94
CA ALA A 399 -26.45 -9.65 -10.39
C ALA A 399 -26.92 -10.58 -9.26
N TRP A 400 -26.49 -10.35 -8.02
CA TRP A 400 -26.90 -11.12 -6.85
C TRP A 400 -28.35 -10.84 -6.45
N GLY A 401 -28.70 -9.56 -6.26
CA GLY A 401 -30.05 -9.16 -5.84
C GLY A 401 -30.50 -9.74 -4.49
N GLY A 402 -29.57 -10.19 -3.65
CA GLY A 402 -29.86 -10.85 -2.36
C GLY A 402 -30.30 -12.31 -2.46
N LYS A 403 -30.25 -12.93 -3.65
CA LYS A 403 -30.84 -14.24 -3.91
C LYS A 403 -29.80 -15.35 -4.04
N GLU A 404 -30.08 -16.52 -3.47
CA GLU A 404 -29.14 -17.65 -3.45
C GLU A 404 -28.94 -18.24 -4.85
N GLU A 405 -30.02 -18.37 -5.63
CA GLU A 405 -29.99 -18.86 -7.02
C GLU A 405 -29.13 -18.00 -7.95
N ASN A 406 -28.88 -16.74 -7.58
CA ASN A 406 -28.09 -15.78 -8.34
C ASN A 406 -26.59 -15.78 -7.98
N VAL A 407 -26.17 -16.48 -6.91
CA VAL A 407 -24.79 -16.41 -6.39
C VAL A 407 -23.76 -16.68 -7.50
N LYS A 408 -23.95 -17.73 -8.30
CA LYS A 408 -23.02 -18.07 -9.40
C LYS A 408 -22.89 -16.94 -10.43
N LYS A 409 -24.01 -16.33 -10.86
CA LYS A 409 -24.02 -15.20 -11.81
C LYS A 409 -23.28 -13.98 -11.26
N ALA A 410 -23.46 -13.70 -9.96
CA ALA A 410 -22.76 -12.61 -9.29
C ALA A 410 -21.24 -12.88 -9.15
N GLN A 411 -20.86 -14.12 -8.83
CA GLN A 411 -19.47 -14.56 -8.78
C GLN A 411 -18.78 -14.44 -10.15
N GLU A 412 -19.48 -14.76 -11.25
CA GLU A 412 -18.98 -14.57 -12.61
C GLU A 412 -18.74 -13.09 -12.94
N ALA A 413 -19.65 -12.19 -12.56
CA ALA A 413 -19.47 -10.74 -12.72
C ALA A 413 -18.28 -10.21 -11.88
N PHE A 414 -18.17 -10.65 -10.62
CA PHE A 414 -17.06 -10.26 -9.74
C PHE A 414 -15.70 -10.72 -10.28
N LEU A 415 -15.62 -11.97 -10.75
CA LEU A 415 -14.43 -12.54 -11.36
C LEU A 415 -13.99 -11.75 -12.60
N ALA A 416 -14.93 -11.36 -13.46
CA ALA A 416 -14.64 -10.57 -14.65
C ALA A 416 -14.09 -9.18 -14.33
N ARG A 417 -14.55 -8.54 -13.24
CA ARG A 417 -14.02 -7.25 -12.77
C ARG A 417 -12.67 -7.39 -12.05
N CYS A 418 -12.45 -8.46 -11.28
CA CYS A 418 -11.13 -8.79 -10.74
C CYS A 418 -10.10 -8.99 -11.85
N LYS A 419 -10.45 -9.76 -12.89
CA LYS A 419 -9.58 -10.02 -14.04
C LYS A 419 -9.31 -8.76 -14.88
N GLY A 420 -10.34 -7.99 -15.22
CA GLY A 420 -10.18 -6.76 -16.00
C GLY A 420 -9.27 -5.73 -15.31
N ASN A 421 -9.45 -5.56 -13.99
CA ASN A 421 -8.58 -4.68 -13.21
C ASN A 421 -7.14 -5.22 -13.07
N SER A 422 -6.96 -6.55 -12.95
CA SER A 422 -5.63 -7.19 -13.01
C SER A 422 -4.92 -6.87 -14.33
N GLU A 423 -5.60 -7.04 -15.47
CA GLU A 423 -5.05 -6.71 -16.80
C GLU A 423 -4.74 -5.21 -16.95
N ALA A 424 -5.55 -4.34 -16.33
CA ALA A 424 -5.31 -2.90 -16.28
C ALA A 424 -4.04 -2.52 -15.51
N THR A 425 -3.68 -3.23 -14.42
CA THR A 425 -2.37 -3.03 -13.74
C THR A 425 -1.18 -3.32 -14.64
N LEU A 426 -1.37 -4.14 -15.68
CA LEU A 426 -0.33 -4.53 -16.63
C LEU A 426 -0.35 -3.69 -17.92
N GLY A 427 -1.28 -2.74 -18.04
CA GLY A 427 -1.51 -1.96 -19.28
C GLY A 427 -2.02 -2.82 -20.45
N LYS A 428 -2.68 -3.95 -20.17
CA LYS A 428 -3.09 -4.98 -21.14
C LYS A 428 -4.60 -5.17 -21.26
N TYR A 429 -5.40 -4.38 -20.56
CA TYR A 429 -6.86 -4.48 -20.65
C TYR A 429 -7.34 -4.02 -22.03
N GLN A 430 -8.21 -4.83 -22.66
CA GLN A 430 -8.74 -4.60 -24.02
C GLN A 430 -10.26 -4.37 -24.05
N GLY A 431 -10.88 -4.14 -22.89
CA GLY A 431 -12.32 -4.22 -22.71
C GLY A 431 -12.79 -5.64 -22.38
N SER A 432 -13.87 -5.76 -21.60
CA SER A 432 -14.55 -7.04 -21.35
C SER A 432 -15.97 -7.01 -21.91
N ALA A 433 -16.61 -8.18 -22.01
CA ALA A 433 -18.06 -8.24 -22.15
C ALA A 433 -18.71 -7.41 -21.02
N ALA A 434 -19.59 -6.48 -21.39
CA ALA A 434 -20.22 -5.58 -20.43
C ALA A 434 -21.30 -6.33 -19.63
N PHE A 435 -21.14 -6.37 -18.31
CA PHE A 435 -22.22 -6.75 -17.41
C PHE A 435 -23.15 -5.56 -17.23
N GLU A 436 -24.42 -5.84 -16.90
CA GLU A 436 -25.42 -4.81 -16.64
C GLU A 436 -24.93 -3.87 -15.52
N GLY A 437 -24.90 -2.57 -15.81
CA GLY A 437 -24.40 -1.53 -14.90
C GLY A 437 -22.90 -1.24 -14.91
N ALA A 438 -22.05 -2.01 -15.62
CA ALA A 438 -20.60 -1.80 -15.59
C ALA A 438 -20.17 -0.40 -16.11
N SER A 439 -20.97 0.20 -16.99
CA SER A 439 -20.75 1.54 -17.55
C SER A 439 -21.51 2.68 -16.83
N GLU A 440 -22.34 2.37 -15.84
CA GLU A 440 -23.12 3.38 -15.10
C GLU A 440 -22.24 4.20 -14.17
N SER A 441 -22.51 5.50 -14.06
CA SER A 441 -21.84 6.37 -13.08
C SER A 441 -22.13 5.89 -11.66
N LEU A 442 -21.08 5.74 -10.84
CA LEU A 442 -21.20 5.34 -9.43
C LEU A 442 -21.06 6.55 -8.49
N HIS A 443 -21.03 7.76 -9.07
CA HIS A 443 -20.95 9.02 -8.35
C HIS A 443 -22.22 9.23 -7.51
N VAL A 444 -21.98 9.67 -6.27
CA VAL A 444 -23.00 10.10 -5.34
C VAL A 444 -22.44 11.38 -4.74
N LYS A 445 -23.20 12.47 -4.86
CA LYS A 445 -22.77 13.78 -4.38
C LYS A 445 -22.47 13.72 -2.88
N ASP A 446 -21.37 14.37 -2.45
CA ASP A 446 -20.98 14.48 -1.04
C ASP A 446 -20.88 13.11 -0.31
N TYR A 447 -20.27 12.09 -0.95
CA TYR A 447 -20.28 10.71 -0.45
C TYR A 447 -19.55 10.51 0.90
N LYS A 448 -20.33 10.23 1.95
CA LYS A 448 -19.89 9.88 3.31
C LYS A 448 -20.02 8.36 3.56
N TYR A 449 -18.95 7.73 4.09
CA TYR A 449 -18.80 6.29 4.39
C TYR A 449 -19.41 5.88 5.74
#